data_AF-A0A0A2EP70-F1
#
_entry.id   AF-A0A0A2EP70-F1
#
_cell.length_a   1.000
_cell.length_b   1.000
_cell.length_c   1.000
_cell.angle_alpha   90.00
_cell.angle_beta   90.00
_cell.angle_gamma   90.00
#
_symmetry.space_group_name_H-M   'P 1'
#
loop_
_entity.id
_entity.type
_entity.pdbx_description
1 polymer ?
#
loop_
_entity_poly.entity_id
_entity_poly.type
_entity_poly.pdbx_seq_one_letter_code
_entity_poly.pdbx_strand_id
1 'polypeptide(L)' 'YLRYPEEVRRMIYSTNWVERLNRNYKRTLRMREALPSADAVVFLLGSVAREMTERTYARRLPYFQEWKIK' A
#
# COMPACT_ATOMS: atom_id res chain seq x y z
N TYR A 1 17.38 -6.11 -10.01
CA TYR A 1 16.16 -6.88 -10.34
C TYR A 1 16.42 -8.39 -10.38
N LEU A 2 17.32 -8.88 -11.25
CA LEU A 2 17.58 -10.33 -11.39
C LEU A 2 18.24 -11.01 -10.18
N ARG A 3 18.81 -10.24 -9.26
CA ARG A 3 19.37 -10.75 -7.99
C ARG A 3 18.33 -11.28 -6.99
N TYR A 4 17.03 -11.02 -7.20
CA TYR A 4 15.95 -11.45 -6.30
C TYR A 4 15.36 -12.79 -6.77
N PRO A 5 14.76 -13.59 -5.87
CA PRO A 5 14.01 -14.79 -6.24
C PRO A 5 12.87 -14.48 -7.21
N GLU A 6 12.56 -15.40 -8.11
CA GLU A 6 11.59 -15.20 -9.20
C GLU A 6 10.19 -14.86 -8.68
N GLU A 7 9.83 -15.43 -7.54
CA GLU A 7 8.56 -15.24 -6.82
C GLU A 7 8.36 -13.78 -6.41
N VAL A 8 9.43 -13.08 -6.03
CA VAL A 8 9.40 -11.69 -5.55
C VAL A 8 9.59 -10.69 -6.69
N ARG A 9 10.26 -11.08 -7.78
CA ARG A 9 10.53 -10.21 -8.94
C ARG A 9 9.26 -9.57 -9.48
N ARG A 10 8.17 -10.32 -9.63
CA ARG A 10 6.89 -9.78 -10.12
C ARG A 10 6.34 -8.65 -9.23
N MET A 11 6.51 -8.75 -7.91
CA MET A 11 6.11 -7.71 -6.97
C MET A 11 7.03 -6.49 -7.03
N ILE A 12 8.33 -6.69 -7.25
CA ILE A 12 9.31 -5.61 -7.40
C ILE A 12 9.09 -4.85 -8.71
N TYR A 13 8.76 -5.55 -9.79
CA TYR A 13 8.53 -4.96 -11.10
C TYR A 13 7.22 -4.18 -11.18
N SER A 14 6.20 -4.59 -10.42
CA SER A 14 4.88 -3.96 -10.48
C SER A 14 4.76 -2.78 -9.51
N THR A 15 4.34 -1.63 -10.03
CA THR A 15 3.95 -0.45 -9.24
C THR A 15 2.47 -0.48 -8.84
N ASN A 16 1.70 -1.49 -9.22
CA ASN A 16 0.24 -1.54 -9.03
C ASN A 16 -0.19 -1.33 -7.57
N TRP A 17 0.57 -1.87 -6.62
CA TRP A 17 0.23 -1.79 -5.19
C TRP A 17 0.42 -0.37 -4.65
N VAL A 18 1.54 0.30 -5.00
CA VAL A 18 1.83 1.67 -4.59
C VAL A 18 0.96 2.67 -5.34
N GLU A 19 0.66 2.44 -6.62
CA GLU A 19 -0.30 3.24 -7.37
C GLU A 19 -1.71 3.14 -6.81
N ARG A 20 -2.15 1.94 -6.41
CA ARG A 20 -3.45 1.76 -5.75
C ARG A 20 -3.51 2.51 -4.43
N LEU A 21 -2.46 2.47 -3.62
CA LEU A 21 -2.38 3.23 -2.38
C LEU A 21 -2.43 4.74 -2.65
N ASN A 22 -1.61 5.23 -3.57
CA ASN A 22 -1.57 6.64 -3.97
C ASN A 22 -2.91 7.14 -4.53
N ARG A 23 -3.66 6.29 -5.26
CA ARG A 23 -5.04 6.63 -5.69
C ARG A 23 -5.98 6.85 -4.51
N ASN A 24 -5.90 6.02 -3.47
CA ASN A 24 -6.70 6.19 -2.27
C ASN A 24 -6.31 7.47 -1.52
N TYR A 25 -5.01 7.73 -1.35
CA TYR A 25 -4.53 8.98 -0.75
C TYR A 25 -5.04 10.21 -1.52
N LYS A 26 -4.91 10.23 -2.84
CA LYS A 26 -5.41 11.34 -3.68
C LYS A 26 -6.92 11.52 -3.52
N ARG A 27 -7.70 10.43 -3.46
CA ARG A 27 -9.16 10.50 -3.25
C ARG A 27 -9.50 11.10 -1.88
N THR A 28 -8.85 10.64 -0.83
CA THR A 28 -9.08 11.12 0.55
C THR A 28 -8.68 12.59 0.70
N LEU A 29 -7.56 13.00 0.12
CA LEU A 29 -7.10 14.38 0.14
C LEU A 29 -8.00 15.30 -0.70
N ARG A 30 -8.47 14.86 -1.87
CA ARG A 30 -9.37 15.67 -2.72
C ARG A 30 -10.69 16.06 -2.05
N MET A 31 -11.20 15.23 -1.13
CA MET A 31 -12.44 15.52 -0.40
C MET A 31 -12.23 16.51 0.75
N ARG A 32 -11.00 16.92 1.03
CA ARG A 32 -10.65 17.84 2.11
C ARG A 32 -10.03 19.10 1.50
N GLU A 33 -10.64 20.26 1.72
CA GLU A 33 -10.17 21.53 1.14
C GLU A 33 -8.83 21.99 1.74
N ALA A 34 -8.73 22.02 3.07
CA ALA A 34 -7.51 22.35 3.79
C ALA A 34 -7.38 21.46 5.04
N LEU A 35 -6.15 21.06 5.35
CA LEU A 35 -5.83 20.32 6.56
C LEU A 35 -5.18 21.27 7.58
N PRO A 36 -5.46 21.10 8.88
CA PRO A 36 -5.05 22.06 9.91
C PRO A 36 -3.55 22.06 10.22
N SER A 37 -2.85 20.96 9.96
CA SER A 37 -1.40 20.83 10.16
C SER A 37 -0.82 19.65 9.36
N ALA A 38 0.51 19.59 9.25
CA ALA A 38 1.20 18.44 8.65
C ALA A 38 0.94 17.14 9.44
N ASP A 39 0.87 17.21 10.77
CA ASP A 39 0.58 16.04 11.61
C ASP A 39 -0.80 15.46 11.33
N ALA A 40 -1.80 16.33 11.09
CA ALA A 40 -3.13 15.89 10.70
C ALA A 40 -3.14 15.17 9.33
N VAL A 41 -2.27 15.59 8.40
CA VAL A 41 -2.07 14.91 7.12
C VAL A 41 -1.46 13.53 7.35
N VAL A 42 -0.39 13.43 8.13
CA VAL A 42 0.28 12.15 8.42
C VAL A 42 -0.67 11.18 9.12
N PHE A 43 -1.42 11.65 10.11
CA PHE A 43 -2.42 10.83 10.80
C PHE A 43 -3.48 10.29 9.83
N LEU A 44 -4.01 11.14 8.95
CA LEU A 44 -5.00 10.75 7.95
C LEU A 44 -4.45 9.74 6.93
N LEU A 45 -3.27 9.99 6.37
CA LEU A 45 -2.68 9.07 5.41
C LEU A 45 -2.29 7.75 6.09
N GLY A 46 -1.89 7.80 7.37
CA GLY A 46 -1.68 6.63 8.21
C GLY A 46 -2.96 5.82 8.42
N SER A 47 -4.10 6.48 8.70
CA SER A 47 -5.38 5.78 8.86
C SER A 47 -5.83 5.10 7.56
N VAL A 48 -5.65 5.76 6.41
CA VAL A 48 -5.93 5.16 5.09
C VAL A 48 -5.00 3.97 4.81
N ALA A 49 -3.71 4.08 5.16
CA ALA A 49 -2.75 2.99 4.99
C ALA A 49 -3.14 1.76 5.81
N ARG A 50 -3.57 1.99 7.06
CA ARG A 50 -4.05 0.94 7.96
C ARG A 50 -5.28 0.25 7.41
N GLU A 51 -6.30 1.01 7.00
CA GLU A 51 -7.53 0.45 6.42
C GLU A 51 -7.22 -0.39 5.16
N MET A 52 -6.36 0.12 4.28
CA MET A 52 -5.94 -0.60 3.07
C MET A 52 -5.24 -1.92 3.40
N THR A 53 -4.42 -1.91 4.45
CA THR A 53 -3.72 -3.11 4.94
C THR A 53 -4.71 -4.14 5.47
N GLU A 54 -5.63 -3.73 6.35
CA GLU A 54 -6.63 -4.61 6.96
C GLU A 54 -7.65 -5.16 5.97
N ARG A 55 -7.95 -4.43 4.89
CA ARG A 55 -8.96 -4.83 3.89
C ARG A 55 -8.36 -5.40 2.62
N THR A 56 -7.65 -4.57 1.87
CA THR A 56 -7.23 -4.90 0.49
C THR A 56 -6.00 -5.80 0.49
N TYR A 57 -5.05 -5.54 1.39
CA TYR A 57 -3.77 -6.26 1.43
C TYR A 57 -3.74 -7.40 2.45
N ALA A 58 -4.82 -7.61 3.21
CA ALA A 58 -4.94 -8.72 4.16
C ALA A 58 -4.93 -10.11 3.49
N ARG A 59 -5.27 -10.18 2.21
CA ARG A 59 -5.25 -11.45 1.47
C ARG A 59 -3.82 -11.90 1.19
N ARG A 60 -3.56 -13.19 1.35
CA ARG A 60 -2.30 -13.79 0.94
C ARG A 60 -2.13 -13.69 -0.58
N LEU A 61 -0.97 -13.25 -1.03
CA LEU A 61 -0.66 -13.20 -2.45
C LEU A 61 -0.47 -14.63 -3.00
N PRO A 62 -1.06 -14.98 -4.15
CA PRO A 62 -0.93 -16.31 -4.74
C PRO A 62 0.52 -16.75 -4.96
N TYR A 63 1.40 -15.80 -5.29
CA TYR A 63 2.83 -16.06 -5.55
C TYR A 63 3.66 -16.21 -4.26
N PHE A 64 3.06 -16.02 -3.08
CA PHE A 64 3.73 -16.10 -1.78
C PHE A 64 3.11 -17.19 -0.88
N GLN A 65 2.48 -18.22 -1.47
CA GLN A 65 1.84 -19.30 -0.71
C GLN A 65 2.83 -20.17 0.08
N GLU A 66 4.05 -20.34 -0.41
CA GLU A 66 5.09 -21.13 0.25
C GLU A 66 5.93 -20.31 1.23
N TRP A 67 5.85 -18.97 1.14
CA TRP A 67 6.62 -18.06 1.99
C TRP A 67 6.07 -18.08 3.42
N LYS A 68 6.78 -18.75 4.32
CA LYS A 68 6.51 -18.74 5.76
C LYS A 68 7.20 -17.53 6.37
N ILE A 69 6.42 -16.63 6.96
CA ILE A 69 6.94 -15.57 7.83
C ILE A 69 7.43 -16.30 9.09
N LYS A 70 8.74 -16.26 9.36
CA LYS A 70 9.34 -16.77 10.60
C LYS A 70 9.06 -15.80 11.74
#